data_AF-B8HMD8-F1
#
_entry.id   AF-B8HMD8-F1
#
_cell.length_a   1.000
_cell.length_b   1.000
_cell.length_c   1.000
_cell.angle_alpha   90.00
_cell.angle_beta   90.00
_cell.angle_gamma   90.00
#
_symmetry.space_group_name_H-M   'P 1'
#
loop_
_entity.id
_entity.type
_entity.pdbx_description
1 polymer ?
#
loop_
_entity_poly.entity_id
_entity_poly.type
_entity_poly.pdbx_seq_one_letter_code
_entity_poly.pdbx_strand_id
1 'polypeptide(L)'
;MQPSVQVGLAALAIVMVNGGSFSFALAQNQPATKPAPSQPAPSQPAPSQSASGQPLPAPASLPLPAPASQPLPANQPLPAPSVIKFSHEEVDQSRYVALAMPLASGRYKLLVLHQISNARPCWSESGSNPVMIDPLLVNFDFTGICGRSTDSNGYSIRVAGEDLVMRYSLTIEARNGELMLIGRGRESSTPEMVIGRTYGQATGFQKFILEPGWRLTRRSFNGKTLGHVYFTNDSYSAAINPPSANLTPSPAIDQPLNSPVTPLGAPTPATPATSTMAIPARKTVTP
;
A
#
# COMPACT_ATOMS: atom_id res chain seq x y z
N MET A 1 48.61 -29.21 -11.79
CA MET A 1 48.09 -29.80 -10.54
C MET A 1 46.72 -29.17 -10.26
N GLN A 2 45.66 -29.87 -10.64
CA GLN A 2 44.26 -29.51 -10.36
C GLN A 2 43.72 -30.53 -9.34
N PRO A 3 42.85 -30.13 -8.39
CA PRO A 3 42.06 -31.09 -7.64
C PRO A 3 40.66 -31.28 -8.24
N SER A 4 40.23 -32.53 -8.14
CA SER A 4 39.00 -33.16 -8.59
C SER A 4 37.73 -32.57 -7.99
N VAL A 5 36.65 -32.52 -8.78
CA VAL A 5 35.27 -32.47 -8.28
C VAL A 5 34.50 -33.62 -8.96
N GLN A 6 33.97 -34.49 -8.12
CA GLN A 6 33.30 -35.74 -8.46
C GLN A 6 31.80 -35.47 -8.66
N VAL A 7 31.28 -35.76 -9.85
CA VAL A 7 29.85 -35.65 -10.19
C VAL A 7 29.16 -36.96 -9.77
N GLY A 8 28.23 -36.88 -8.83
CA GLY A 8 27.40 -37.99 -8.39
C GLY A 8 26.21 -38.23 -9.33
N LEU A 9 26.26 -39.32 -10.08
CA LEU A 9 25.13 -39.92 -10.80
C LEU A 9 24.31 -40.76 -9.82
N ALA A 10 23.05 -40.41 -9.57
CA ALA A 10 22.12 -41.30 -8.87
C ALA A 10 21.28 -42.07 -9.91
N ALA A 11 21.49 -43.38 -9.95
CA ALA A 11 20.87 -44.32 -10.86
C ALA A 11 19.38 -44.55 -10.53
N LEU A 12 18.57 -44.56 -11.58
CA LEU A 12 17.16 -44.90 -11.58
C LEU A 12 17.02 -46.43 -11.58
N ALA A 13 16.57 -47.02 -10.47
CA ALA A 13 16.22 -48.45 -10.42
C ALA A 13 14.73 -48.63 -10.72
N ILE A 14 14.43 -49.13 -11.93
CA ILE A 14 13.11 -49.61 -12.35
C ILE A 14 12.96 -51.03 -11.78
N VAL A 15 11.99 -51.22 -10.89
CA VAL A 15 11.49 -52.56 -10.54
C VAL A 15 10.08 -52.67 -11.11
N MET A 16 9.95 -53.45 -12.18
CA MET A 16 8.66 -53.98 -12.61
C MET A 16 8.34 -55.22 -11.77
N VAL A 17 7.20 -55.21 -11.07
CA VAL A 17 6.54 -56.42 -10.58
C VAL A 17 5.10 -56.41 -11.05
N ASN A 18 4.75 -57.47 -11.77
CA ASN A 18 3.44 -57.80 -12.30
C ASN A 18 2.42 -58.08 -11.18
N GLY A 19 1.18 -57.68 -11.43
CA GLY A 19 -0.02 -58.48 -11.16
C GLY A 19 -0.36 -58.77 -9.71
N GLY A 20 -1.21 -57.94 -9.12
CA GLY A 20 -1.90 -58.26 -7.87
C GLY A 20 -2.80 -57.13 -7.43
N SER A 21 -4.10 -57.25 -7.67
CA SER A 21 -5.12 -56.37 -7.10
C SER A 21 -5.14 -56.55 -5.59
N PHE A 22 -4.51 -55.62 -4.87
CA PHE A 22 -4.64 -55.50 -3.42
C PHE A 22 -5.49 -54.28 -3.10
N SER A 23 -6.73 -54.54 -2.69
CA SER A 23 -7.60 -53.56 -2.04
C SER A 23 -6.99 -53.20 -0.68
N PHE A 24 -6.30 -52.05 -0.61
CA PHE A 24 -5.94 -51.44 0.66
C PHE A 24 -7.15 -50.65 1.19
N ALA A 25 -7.80 -51.19 2.22
CA ALA A 25 -8.71 -50.44 3.06
C ALA A 25 -7.88 -49.43 3.88
N LEU A 26 -7.88 -48.17 3.44
CA LEU A 26 -7.39 -47.06 4.25
C LEU A 26 -8.40 -46.82 5.37
N ALA A 27 -8.06 -47.24 6.59
CA ALA A 27 -8.74 -46.81 7.80
C ALA A 27 -8.57 -45.29 7.93
N GLN A 28 -9.63 -44.54 7.60
CA GLN A 28 -9.70 -43.11 7.84
C GLN A 28 -9.78 -42.89 9.35
N ASN A 29 -8.68 -42.47 9.94
CA ASN A 29 -8.64 -41.96 11.30
C ASN A 29 -9.31 -40.57 11.29
N GLN A 30 -10.63 -40.53 11.46
CA GLN A 30 -11.38 -39.29 11.61
C GLN A 30 -11.03 -38.65 12.97
N PRO A 31 -10.53 -37.40 13.02
CA PRO A 31 -10.48 -36.67 14.27
C PRO A 31 -11.92 -36.38 14.72
N ALA A 32 -12.23 -36.76 15.95
CA ALA A 32 -13.50 -36.50 16.60
C ALA A 32 -13.83 -34.99 16.51
N THR A 33 -14.89 -34.67 15.77
CA THR A 33 -15.45 -33.32 15.73
C THR A 33 -16.11 -33.03 17.07
N LYS A 34 -15.44 -32.20 17.87
CA LYS A 34 -16.04 -31.53 19.03
C LYS A 34 -17.31 -30.80 18.55
N PRO A 35 -18.49 -31.01 19.16
CA PRO A 35 -19.68 -30.28 18.78
C PRO A 35 -19.44 -28.78 18.99
N ALA A 36 -19.72 -28.01 17.95
CA ALA A 36 -19.67 -26.55 17.99
C ALA A 36 -20.67 -26.05 19.05
N PRO A 37 -20.33 -25.04 19.87
CA PRO A 37 -21.31 -24.38 20.70
C PRO A 37 -22.35 -23.71 19.81
N SER A 38 -23.62 -24.05 20.04
CA SER A 38 -24.79 -23.43 19.44
C SER A 38 -24.73 -21.92 19.65
N GLN A 39 -24.62 -21.17 18.55
CA GLN A 39 -24.78 -19.72 18.60
C GLN A 39 -26.23 -19.39 18.99
N PRO A 40 -26.47 -18.51 19.97
CA PRO A 40 -27.80 -17.98 20.21
C PRO A 40 -28.25 -17.14 19.00
N ALA A 41 -29.51 -17.31 18.62
CA ALA A 41 -30.15 -16.55 17.55
C ALA A 41 -30.01 -15.04 17.77
N PRO A 42 -29.88 -14.22 16.70
CA PRO A 42 -29.88 -12.78 16.83
C PRO A 42 -31.24 -12.30 17.35
N SER A 43 -31.23 -11.72 18.55
CA SER A 43 -32.35 -11.01 19.13
C SER A 43 -32.75 -9.87 18.20
N GLN A 44 -33.97 -9.91 17.66
CA GLN A 44 -34.53 -8.76 16.95
C GLN A 44 -34.62 -7.56 17.91
N PRO A 45 -34.25 -6.34 17.49
CA PRO A 45 -34.51 -5.16 18.28
C PRO A 45 -36.02 -4.91 18.36
N ALA A 46 -36.50 -4.63 19.57
CA ALA A 46 -37.87 -4.26 19.85
C ALA A 46 -38.31 -3.03 19.04
N PRO A 47 -39.60 -2.93 18.66
CA PRO A 47 -40.11 -1.77 17.95
C PRO A 47 -40.11 -0.54 18.88
N SER A 48 -39.42 0.51 18.45
CA SER A 48 -39.47 1.83 19.05
C SER A 48 -40.90 2.38 18.99
N GLN A 49 -41.51 2.61 20.16
CA GLN A 49 -42.78 3.31 20.27
C GLN A 49 -42.60 4.76 19.82
N SER A 50 -43.25 5.12 18.72
CA SER A 50 -43.31 6.50 18.23
C SER A 50 -44.24 7.32 19.13
N ALA A 51 -43.70 8.43 19.63
CA ALA A 51 -44.42 9.42 20.41
C ALA A 51 -45.66 9.94 19.67
N SER A 52 -46.75 10.07 20.42
CA SER A 52 -48.04 10.58 20.00
C SER A 52 -47.97 12.10 19.77
N GLY A 53 -47.73 12.53 18.53
CA GLY A 53 -47.94 13.90 18.09
C GLY A 53 -49.39 14.11 17.66
N GLN A 54 -50.05 15.13 18.20
CA GLN A 54 -51.41 15.54 17.83
C GLN A 54 -51.53 15.82 16.32
N PRO A 55 -52.66 15.51 15.66
CA PRO A 55 -52.87 15.82 14.26
C PRO A 55 -53.01 17.34 14.06
N LEU A 56 -52.20 17.89 13.16
CA LEU A 56 -52.42 19.23 12.59
C LEU A 56 -53.74 19.24 11.81
N PRO A 57 -54.48 20.36 11.78
CA PRO A 57 -55.71 20.46 11.00
C PRO A 57 -55.43 20.31 9.51
N ALA A 58 -56.27 19.53 8.83
CA ALA A 58 -56.18 19.28 7.40
C ALA A 58 -56.36 20.59 6.61
N PRO A 59 -55.50 20.89 5.62
CA PRO A 59 -55.74 21.98 4.69
C PRO A 59 -56.94 21.64 3.80
N ALA A 60 -57.79 22.64 3.55
CA ALA A 60 -58.95 22.51 2.68
C ALA A 60 -58.56 22.00 1.28
N SER A 61 -59.26 20.97 0.82
CA SER A 61 -59.09 20.36 -0.50
C SER A 61 -59.52 21.34 -1.59
N LEU A 62 -58.55 22.04 -2.19
CA LEU A 62 -58.75 22.67 -3.49
C LEU A 62 -58.73 21.58 -4.58
N PRO A 63 -59.64 21.61 -5.58
CA PRO A 63 -59.62 20.64 -6.67
C PRO A 63 -58.34 20.81 -7.48
N LEU A 64 -57.52 19.76 -7.53
CA LEU A 64 -56.39 19.68 -8.46
C LEU A 64 -56.94 19.69 -9.90
N PRO A 65 -56.42 20.54 -10.79
CA PRO A 65 -56.70 20.40 -12.20
C PRO A 65 -56.13 19.06 -12.68
N ALA A 66 -56.94 18.31 -13.44
CA ALA A 66 -56.49 17.09 -14.11
C ALA A 66 -55.23 17.40 -14.94
N PRO A 67 -54.19 16.53 -14.93
CA PRO A 67 -53.04 16.74 -15.78
C PRO A 67 -53.52 16.71 -17.24
N ALA A 68 -53.45 17.85 -17.91
CA ALA A 68 -53.57 17.87 -19.36
C ALA A 68 -52.44 17.01 -19.92
N SER A 69 -52.80 15.91 -20.60
CA SER A 69 -51.87 15.07 -21.34
C SER A 69 -51.26 15.88 -22.48
N GLN A 70 -50.22 16.64 -22.19
CA GLN A 70 -49.41 17.27 -23.23
C GLN A 70 -48.51 16.20 -23.85
N PRO A 71 -48.50 16.03 -25.18
CA PRO A 71 -47.57 15.14 -25.84
C PRO A 71 -46.14 15.64 -25.57
N LEU A 72 -45.28 14.74 -25.11
CA LEU A 72 -43.84 15.00 -25.01
C LEU A 72 -43.33 15.48 -26.38
N PRO A 73 -42.61 16.62 -26.47
CA PRO A 73 -42.00 17.04 -27.72
C PRO A 73 -40.94 16.00 -28.10
N ALA A 74 -41.27 15.15 -29.07
CA ALA A 74 -40.47 13.98 -29.49
C ALA A 74 -39.18 14.33 -30.27
N ASN A 75 -38.61 15.53 -30.08
CA ASN A 75 -37.50 15.99 -30.91
C ASN A 75 -36.50 16.91 -30.20
N GLN A 76 -36.42 16.89 -28.86
CA GLN A 76 -35.30 17.53 -28.18
C GLN A 76 -34.11 16.56 -28.13
N PRO A 77 -32.94 16.91 -28.69
CA PRO A 77 -31.73 16.14 -28.47
C PRO A 77 -31.50 16.03 -26.97
N LEU A 78 -31.41 14.81 -26.44
CA LEU A 78 -30.96 14.63 -25.07
C LEU A 78 -29.60 15.33 -24.92
N PRO A 79 -29.39 16.14 -23.86
CA PRO A 79 -28.07 16.69 -23.60
C PRO A 79 -27.09 15.53 -23.50
N ALA A 80 -26.06 15.55 -24.35
CA ALA A 80 -25.02 14.54 -24.32
C ALA A 80 -24.40 14.51 -22.90
N PRO A 81 -24.13 13.34 -22.33
CA PRO A 81 -23.48 13.26 -21.03
C PRO A 81 -22.15 14.01 -21.08
N SER A 82 -21.97 15.00 -20.21
CA SER A 82 -20.69 15.67 -20.04
C SER A 82 -19.68 14.68 -19.44
N VAL A 83 -18.66 14.30 -20.20
CA VAL A 83 -17.56 13.48 -19.69
C VAL A 83 -16.78 14.32 -18.68
N ILE A 84 -16.92 14.01 -17.38
CA ILE A 84 -16.11 14.61 -16.33
C ILE A 84 -14.64 14.23 -16.62
N LYS A 85 -13.84 15.21 -17.06
CA LYS A 85 -12.40 15.03 -17.24
C LYS A 85 -11.70 15.38 -15.94
N PHE A 86 -11.11 14.37 -15.29
CA PHE A 86 -10.22 14.59 -14.17
C PHE A 86 -8.83 14.99 -14.67
N SER A 87 -8.30 16.06 -14.08
CA SER A 87 -6.89 16.44 -14.21
C SER A 87 -6.03 15.67 -13.20
N HIS A 88 -4.73 15.91 -13.25
CA HIS A 88 -3.81 15.50 -12.20
C HIS A 88 -2.90 16.67 -11.84
N GLU A 89 -2.37 16.63 -10.62
CA GLU A 89 -1.40 17.58 -10.10
C GLU A 89 -0.15 16.82 -9.67
N GLU A 90 1.02 17.41 -9.93
CA GLU A 90 2.29 16.91 -9.42
C GLU A 90 2.27 16.90 -7.89
N VAL A 91 2.93 15.89 -7.30
CA VAL A 91 3.11 15.81 -5.85
C VAL A 91 4.58 15.79 -5.49
N ASP A 92 4.88 16.20 -4.26
CA ASP A 92 6.20 16.00 -3.68
C ASP A 92 6.44 14.50 -3.46
N GLN A 93 7.31 13.92 -4.27
CA GLN A 93 7.61 12.49 -4.24
C GLN A 93 8.17 12.03 -2.89
N SER A 94 8.85 12.91 -2.15
CA SER A 94 9.41 12.58 -0.82
C SER A 94 8.33 12.34 0.23
N ARG A 95 7.10 12.81 -0.03
CA ARG A 95 5.92 12.63 0.82
C ARG A 95 5.19 11.33 0.55
N TYR A 96 5.63 10.53 -0.42
CA TYR A 96 4.97 9.30 -0.80
C TYR A 96 5.93 8.12 -0.80
N VAL A 97 5.40 6.94 -0.50
CA VAL A 97 6.10 5.68 -0.70
C VAL A 97 5.13 4.64 -1.26
N ALA A 98 5.51 4.01 -2.36
CA ALA A 98 4.84 2.83 -2.90
C ALA A 98 5.56 1.59 -2.38
N LEU A 99 4.83 0.63 -1.84
CA LEU A 99 5.43 -0.56 -1.23
C LEU A 99 4.61 -1.83 -1.46
N ALA A 100 5.31 -2.95 -1.46
CA ALA A 100 4.75 -4.29 -1.44
C ALA A 100 4.41 -4.68 0.01
N MET A 101 3.12 -4.79 0.32
CA MET A 101 2.65 -5.36 1.58
C MET A 101 2.55 -6.88 1.45
N PRO A 102 3.24 -7.67 2.30
CA PRO A 102 3.17 -9.12 2.24
C PRO A 102 1.77 -9.62 2.63
N LEU A 103 1.33 -10.65 1.92
CA LEU A 103 0.12 -11.42 2.19
C LEU A 103 0.50 -12.89 2.45
N ALA A 104 -0.48 -13.70 2.85
CA ALA A 104 -0.31 -15.13 2.95
C ALA A 104 0.13 -15.77 1.62
N SER A 105 0.88 -16.87 1.72
CA SER A 105 1.37 -17.68 0.59
C SER A 105 2.32 -16.94 -0.35
N GLY A 106 3.14 -16.03 0.17
CA GLY A 106 4.17 -15.32 -0.62
C GLY A 106 3.59 -14.33 -1.64
N ARG A 107 2.31 -13.96 -1.50
CA ARG A 107 1.66 -12.95 -2.33
C ARG A 107 1.91 -11.56 -1.77
N TYR A 108 1.70 -10.53 -2.58
CA TYR A 108 1.85 -9.14 -2.18
C TYR A 108 0.68 -8.29 -2.65
N LYS A 109 0.39 -7.22 -1.92
CA LYS A 109 -0.54 -6.16 -2.33
C LYS A 109 0.21 -4.84 -2.41
N LEU A 110 -0.14 -4.01 -3.39
CA LEU A 110 0.37 -2.64 -3.45
C LEU A 110 -0.31 -1.78 -2.38
N LEU A 111 0.52 -1.07 -1.60
CA LEU A 111 0.13 -0.01 -0.69
C LEU A 111 0.91 1.26 -1.06
N VAL A 112 0.21 2.39 -1.13
CA VAL A 112 0.85 3.71 -1.22
C VAL A 112 0.57 4.47 0.07
N LEU A 113 1.61 4.92 0.75
CA LEU A 113 1.50 5.79 1.91
C LEU A 113 1.81 7.23 1.51
N HIS A 114 1.17 8.17 2.22
CA HIS A 114 1.34 9.60 2.04
C HIS A 114 1.58 10.26 3.39
N GLN A 115 2.62 11.07 3.50
CA GLN A 115 2.90 11.94 4.63
C GLN A 115 2.13 13.27 4.40
N ILE A 116 1.02 13.48 5.11
CA ILE A 116 0.18 14.69 4.96
C ILE A 116 0.79 15.86 5.74
N SER A 117 1.15 15.63 7.01
CA SER A 117 1.81 16.63 7.88
C SER A 117 3.14 16.13 8.42
N ASN A 118 3.89 16.94 9.16
CA ASN A 118 5.17 16.54 9.79
C ASN A 118 5.03 16.19 11.28
N ALA A 119 3.80 16.09 11.79
CA ALA A 119 3.58 15.86 13.22
C ALA A 119 4.20 14.53 13.71
N ARG A 120 4.14 13.49 12.87
CA ARG A 120 4.66 12.14 13.12
C ARG A 120 5.07 11.51 11.79
N PRO A 121 6.18 10.76 11.71
CA PRO A 121 6.51 9.99 10.51
C PRO A 121 5.48 8.88 10.28
N CYS A 122 5.03 8.71 9.03
CA CYS A 122 4.08 7.69 8.63
C CYS A 122 4.74 6.34 8.32
N TRP A 123 6.04 6.36 8.02
CA TRP A 123 6.88 5.18 7.84
C TRP A 123 8.34 5.49 8.20
N SER A 124 9.15 4.44 8.30
CA SER A 124 10.62 4.55 8.28
C SER A 124 11.21 3.58 7.24
N GLU A 125 12.45 3.84 6.81
CA GLU A 125 13.15 3.04 5.80
C GLU A 125 14.42 2.43 6.39
N SER A 126 14.78 1.22 5.94
CA SER A 126 16.05 0.57 6.28
C SER A 126 16.54 -0.33 5.15
N GLY A 127 17.86 -0.58 5.09
CA GLY A 127 18.45 -1.37 4.02
C GLY A 127 18.49 -0.63 2.68
N SER A 128 18.90 -1.33 1.63
CA SER A 128 19.10 -0.76 0.29
C SER A 128 18.68 -1.66 -0.86
N ASN A 129 18.71 -3.00 -0.72
CA ASN A 129 18.32 -3.96 -1.76
C ASN A 129 17.74 -5.25 -1.14
N PRO A 130 16.42 -5.31 -0.89
CA PRO A 130 15.45 -4.22 -1.06
C PRO A 130 15.52 -3.19 0.07
N VAL A 131 14.99 -1.98 -0.18
CA VAL A 131 14.68 -1.04 0.89
C VAL A 131 13.44 -1.53 1.63
N MET A 132 13.60 -1.81 2.92
CA MET A 132 12.55 -2.25 3.83
C MET A 132 11.79 -1.05 4.39
N ILE A 133 10.47 -1.18 4.49
CA ILE A 133 9.58 -0.16 5.06
C ILE A 133 9.00 -0.65 6.39
N ASP A 134 9.02 0.19 7.41
CA ASP A 134 8.21 -0.01 8.62
C ASP A 134 7.03 0.98 8.64
N PRO A 135 5.77 0.52 8.46
CA PRO A 135 4.59 1.38 8.47
C PRO A 135 4.21 1.85 9.88
N LEU A 136 4.70 3.02 10.28
CA LEU A 136 4.51 3.57 11.63
C LEU A 136 3.07 4.05 11.90
N LEU A 137 2.28 4.33 10.87
CA LEU A 137 0.90 4.82 10.98
C LEU A 137 -0.05 3.90 11.77
N VAL A 138 0.30 2.63 12.00
CA VAL A 138 -0.51 1.70 12.79
C VAL A 138 -0.40 1.93 14.30
N ASN A 139 0.55 2.78 14.73
CA ASN A 139 0.86 3.00 16.14
C ASN A 139 0.22 4.29 16.71
N PHE A 140 -0.66 4.95 15.94
CA PHE A 140 -1.36 6.16 16.37
C PHE A 140 -2.59 6.50 15.54
N ASP A 141 -3.39 7.46 16.03
CA ASP A 141 -4.39 8.12 15.21
C ASP A 141 -3.71 8.96 14.12
N PHE A 142 -3.69 8.41 12.92
CA PHE A 142 -3.03 9.01 11.76
C PHE A 142 -3.89 10.07 11.06
N THR A 143 -5.09 10.38 11.56
CA THR A 143 -6.02 11.34 10.93
C THR A 143 -5.36 12.70 10.73
N GLY A 144 -5.34 13.17 9.48
CA GLY A 144 -4.69 14.44 9.11
C GLY A 144 -3.15 14.41 9.11
N ILE A 145 -2.54 13.27 9.43
CA ILE A 145 -1.08 13.09 9.48
C ILE A 145 -0.62 12.18 8.33
N CYS A 146 -1.31 11.06 8.11
CA CYS A 146 -0.98 10.09 7.07
C CYS A 146 -2.18 9.81 6.16
N GLY A 147 -1.90 9.55 4.89
CA GLY A 147 -2.83 8.96 3.93
C GLY A 147 -2.40 7.54 3.57
N ARG A 148 -3.37 6.71 3.19
CA ARG A 148 -3.13 5.36 2.67
C ARG A 148 -4.03 5.06 1.47
N SER A 149 -3.45 4.50 0.42
CA SER A 149 -4.16 3.94 -0.72
C SER A 149 -3.88 2.45 -0.79
N THR A 150 -4.90 1.64 -0.53
CA THR A 150 -4.76 0.19 -0.31
C THR A 150 -5.27 -0.66 -1.46
N ASP A 151 -5.95 -0.10 -2.44
CA ASP A 151 -6.61 -0.83 -3.53
C ASP A 151 -6.79 0.06 -4.76
N SER A 152 -7.42 -0.50 -5.80
CA SER A 152 -7.68 0.14 -7.09
C SER A 152 -8.55 1.40 -7.02
N ASN A 153 -9.25 1.67 -5.91
CA ASN A 153 -9.94 2.95 -5.73
C ASN A 153 -8.99 4.05 -5.26
N GLY A 154 -7.86 3.68 -4.65
CA GLY A 154 -6.86 4.61 -4.15
C GLY A 154 -5.72 4.92 -5.13
N TYR A 155 -5.54 4.07 -6.15
CA TYR A 155 -4.52 4.28 -7.19
C TYR A 155 -4.88 3.71 -8.56
N SER A 156 -4.32 4.29 -9.63
CA SER A 156 -4.35 3.73 -10.99
C SER A 156 -3.12 4.17 -11.80
N ILE A 157 -3.05 3.70 -13.05
CA ILE A 157 -2.01 4.08 -14.02
C ILE A 157 -2.55 5.23 -14.87
N ARG A 158 -1.74 6.27 -15.06
CA ARG A 158 -2.02 7.35 -16.01
C ARG A 158 -0.85 7.49 -16.98
N VAL A 159 -1.10 7.44 -18.28
CA VAL A 159 -0.03 7.58 -19.27
C VAL A 159 -0.44 8.56 -20.36
N ALA A 160 0.46 9.47 -20.74
CA ALA A 160 0.24 10.47 -21.78
C ALA A 160 -1.10 11.23 -21.62
N GLY A 161 -1.47 11.53 -20.37
CA GLY A 161 -2.71 12.23 -20.04
C GLY A 161 -3.98 11.36 -19.99
N GLU A 162 -3.92 10.06 -20.23
CA GLU A 162 -5.05 9.12 -20.16
C GLU A 162 -5.03 8.27 -18.88
N ASP A 163 -6.15 8.16 -18.19
CA ASP A 163 -6.33 7.23 -17.06
C ASP A 163 -6.61 5.82 -17.60
N LEU A 164 -5.69 4.89 -17.34
CA LEU A 164 -5.68 3.57 -17.95
C LEU A 164 -6.42 2.51 -17.10
N VAL A 165 -7.18 2.91 -16.07
CA VAL A 165 -7.88 1.98 -15.16
C VAL A 165 -8.76 0.95 -15.88
N MET A 166 -9.29 1.27 -17.06
CA MET A 166 -10.13 0.37 -17.85
C MET A 166 -9.35 -0.60 -18.76
N ARG A 167 -8.06 -0.39 -18.97
CA ARG A 167 -7.20 -1.16 -19.89
C ARG A 167 -6.09 -1.91 -19.17
N TYR A 168 -5.69 -1.43 -18.00
CA TYR A 168 -4.59 -1.95 -17.22
C TYR A 168 -4.98 -2.19 -15.76
N SER A 169 -4.27 -3.12 -15.12
CA SER A 169 -4.32 -3.39 -13.69
C SER A 169 -2.91 -3.32 -13.10
N LEU A 170 -2.79 -2.74 -11.91
CA LEU A 170 -1.52 -2.75 -11.16
C LEU A 170 -1.35 -4.10 -10.47
N THR A 171 -0.25 -4.78 -10.77
CA THR A 171 0.07 -6.10 -10.23
C THR A 171 1.50 -6.11 -9.69
N ILE A 172 1.75 -6.89 -8.64
CA ILE A 172 3.10 -7.17 -8.16
C ILE A 172 3.47 -8.59 -8.57
N GLU A 173 4.62 -8.76 -9.21
CA GLU A 173 5.13 -10.06 -9.61
C GLU A 173 6.57 -10.25 -9.12
N ALA A 174 6.87 -11.44 -8.60
CA ALA A 174 8.23 -11.81 -8.24
C ALA A 174 8.94 -12.34 -9.49
N ARG A 175 10.03 -11.68 -9.91
CA ARG A 175 10.81 -12.04 -11.10
C ARG A 175 12.30 -11.83 -10.77
N ASN A 176 13.16 -12.78 -11.14
CA ASN A 176 14.62 -12.66 -10.99
C ASN A 176 15.12 -12.28 -9.57
N GLY A 177 14.44 -12.74 -8.52
CA GLY A 177 14.84 -12.46 -7.13
C GLY A 177 14.47 -11.07 -6.62
N GLU A 178 13.60 -10.35 -7.32
CA GLU A 178 13.01 -9.09 -6.88
C GLU A 178 11.49 -9.08 -7.09
N LEU A 179 10.81 -8.13 -6.45
CA LEU A 179 9.43 -7.77 -6.76
C LEU A 179 9.38 -6.63 -7.78
N MET A 180 8.57 -6.82 -8.82
CA MET A 180 8.28 -5.83 -9.85
C MET A 180 6.84 -5.36 -9.72
N LEU A 181 6.65 -4.03 -9.70
CA LEU A 181 5.34 -3.41 -9.87
C LEU A 181 5.09 -3.21 -11.37
N ILE A 182 4.06 -3.88 -11.89
CA ILE A 182 3.74 -3.87 -13.31
C ILE A 182 2.33 -3.36 -13.59
N GLY A 183 2.16 -2.64 -14.69
CA GLY A 183 0.89 -2.43 -15.34
C GLY A 183 0.62 -3.60 -16.28
N ARG A 184 -0.27 -4.50 -15.88
CA ARG A 184 -0.70 -5.65 -16.70
C ARG A 184 -1.96 -5.29 -17.48
N GLY A 185 -1.87 -5.37 -18.80
CA GLY A 185 -3.02 -5.20 -19.69
C GLY A 185 -4.12 -6.23 -19.41
N ARG A 186 -5.38 -5.86 -19.67
CA ARG A 186 -6.52 -6.78 -19.51
C ARG A 186 -6.59 -7.80 -20.63
N GLU A 187 -6.16 -7.41 -21.83
CA GLU A 187 -5.96 -8.28 -22.97
C GLU A 187 -4.53 -8.83 -22.98
N SER A 188 -4.36 -10.09 -23.38
CA SER A 188 -3.04 -10.74 -23.42
C SER A 188 -2.08 -10.15 -24.46
N SER A 189 -2.60 -9.44 -25.46
CA SER A 189 -1.80 -8.74 -26.48
C SER A 189 -1.33 -7.36 -26.04
N THR A 190 -1.86 -6.84 -24.92
CA THR A 190 -1.51 -5.52 -24.41
C THR A 190 -0.14 -5.59 -23.72
N PRO A 191 0.87 -4.80 -24.15
CA PRO A 191 2.21 -4.85 -23.57
C PRO A 191 2.21 -4.56 -22.07
N GLU A 192 3.09 -5.22 -21.31
CA GLU A 192 3.30 -4.88 -19.90
C GLU A 192 4.05 -3.55 -19.76
N MET A 193 3.76 -2.81 -18.69
CA MET A 193 4.52 -1.64 -18.28
C MET A 193 5.26 -1.95 -16.99
N VAL A 194 6.59 -1.83 -16.97
CA VAL A 194 7.36 -1.93 -15.70
C VAL A 194 7.37 -0.55 -15.05
N ILE A 195 6.76 -0.45 -13.87
CA ILE A 195 6.52 0.83 -13.18
C ILE A 195 7.53 1.05 -12.06
N GLY A 196 7.95 -0.02 -11.39
CA GLY A 196 8.95 0.06 -10.33
C GLY A 196 9.47 -1.29 -9.90
N ARG A 197 10.60 -1.27 -9.19
CA ARG A 197 11.35 -2.44 -8.72
C ARG A 197 11.76 -2.29 -7.28
N THR A 198 11.94 -3.43 -6.63
CA THR A 198 12.50 -3.51 -5.27
C THR A 198 14.01 -3.77 -5.28
N TYR A 199 14.59 -4.19 -6.41
CA TYR A 199 16.01 -4.54 -6.58
C TYR A 199 16.52 -5.60 -5.59
N GLY A 200 15.60 -6.41 -5.07
CA GLY A 200 15.84 -7.51 -4.17
C GLY A 200 14.52 -8.01 -3.60
N GLN A 201 14.54 -9.17 -2.95
CA GLN A 201 13.35 -9.73 -2.33
C GLN A 201 13.67 -10.16 -0.91
N ALA A 202 12.85 -9.69 0.02
CA ALA A 202 12.92 -10.02 1.43
C ALA A 202 11.52 -10.33 1.98
N THR A 203 11.45 -10.81 3.21
CA THR A 203 10.19 -10.90 3.95
C THR A 203 9.84 -9.55 4.54
N GLY A 204 8.56 -9.18 4.55
CA GLY A 204 8.10 -7.89 5.06
C GLY A 204 7.75 -6.88 3.98
N PHE A 205 7.56 -5.63 4.41
CA PHE A 205 7.18 -4.53 3.52
C PHE A 205 8.40 -4.00 2.76
N GLN A 206 8.32 -3.94 1.44
CA GLN A 206 9.44 -3.58 0.57
C GLN A 206 9.07 -2.40 -0.32
N LYS A 207 9.93 -1.38 -0.41
CA LYS A 207 9.71 -0.18 -1.21
C LYS A 207 9.90 -0.47 -2.70
N PHE A 208 8.99 0.01 -3.53
CA PHE A 208 9.22 0.14 -4.97
C PHE A 208 9.95 1.45 -5.25
N ILE A 209 11.10 1.34 -5.89
CA ILE A 209 11.78 2.43 -6.58
C ILE A 209 11.17 2.49 -7.99
N LEU A 210 10.61 3.64 -8.34
CA LEU A 210 9.95 3.81 -9.63
C LEU A 210 10.99 3.82 -10.77
N GLU A 211 10.64 3.18 -11.87
CA GLU A 211 11.47 3.18 -13.08
C GLU A 211 11.57 4.59 -13.68
N PRO A 212 12.64 4.90 -14.42
CA PRO A 212 12.80 6.21 -15.06
C PRO A 212 11.57 6.63 -15.87
N GLY A 213 11.14 7.89 -15.68
CA GLY A 213 9.95 8.45 -16.32
C GLY A 213 8.64 8.19 -15.57
N TRP A 214 8.64 7.28 -14.58
CA TRP A 214 7.50 7.10 -13.68
C TRP A 214 7.60 8.01 -12.45
N ARG A 215 6.47 8.60 -12.09
CA ARG A 215 6.30 9.39 -10.86
C ARG A 215 4.89 9.27 -10.33
N LEU A 216 4.67 9.65 -9.07
CA LEU A 216 3.33 9.76 -8.53
C LEU A 216 2.75 11.13 -8.86
N THR A 217 1.47 11.18 -9.23
CA THR A 217 0.68 12.41 -9.29
C THR A 217 -0.64 12.18 -8.56
N ARG A 218 -1.43 13.22 -8.35
CA ARG A 218 -2.70 13.12 -7.63
C ARG A 218 -3.86 13.59 -8.49
N ARG A 219 -4.95 12.82 -8.51
CA ARG A 219 -6.16 13.21 -9.23
C ARG A 219 -6.68 14.53 -8.68
N SER A 220 -7.03 15.46 -9.57
CA SER A 220 -7.68 16.71 -9.19
C SER A 220 -8.96 16.94 -9.99
N PHE A 221 -9.88 17.69 -9.40
CA PHE A 221 -11.12 18.14 -10.05
C PHE A 221 -11.37 19.59 -9.64
N ASN A 222 -11.50 20.48 -10.63
CA ASN A 222 -11.69 21.92 -10.41
C ASN A 222 -10.67 22.53 -9.43
N GLY A 223 -9.39 22.15 -9.54
CA GLY A 223 -8.31 22.63 -8.67
C GLY A 223 -8.32 22.10 -7.24
N LYS A 224 -9.17 21.11 -6.93
CA LYS A 224 -9.14 20.39 -5.65
C LYS A 224 -8.51 19.02 -5.84
N THR A 225 -7.45 18.74 -5.09
CA THR A 225 -6.77 17.45 -5.09
C THR A 225 -7.60 16.40 -4.32
N LEU A 226 -7.82 15.25 -4.95
CA LEU A 226 -8.66 14.14 -4.45
C LEU A 226 -7.80 13.03 -3.82
N GLY A 227 -8.41 12.03 -3.18
CA GLY A 227 -7.67 10.92 -2.54
C GLY A 227 -6.91 9.97 -3.48
N HIS A 228 -7.17 10.01 -4.79
CA HIS A 228 -6.65 9.05 -5.75
C HIS A 228 -5.25 9.43 -6.27
N VAL A 229 -4.33 8.46 -6.27
CA VAL A 229 -2.94 8.63 -6.71
C VAL A 229 -2.74 7.97 -8.08
N TYR A 230 -2.00 8.61 -8.97
CA TYR A 230 -1.64 8.03 -10.26
C TYR A 230 -0.17 7.67 -10.32
N PHE A 231 0.14 6.45 -10.75
CA PHE A 231 1.45 6.14 -11.32
C PHE A 231 1.47 6.71 -12.74
N THR A 232 2.27 7.75 -12.94
CA THR A 232 2.21 8.62 -14.12
C THR A 232 3.47 8.49 -14.96
N ASN A 233 3.27 8.35 -16.27
CA ASN A 233 4.32 8.50 -17.28
C ASN A 233 3.80 9.37 -18.42
N ASP A 234 4.62 10.26 -18.98
CA ASP A 234 4.15 11.20 -20.01
C ASP A 234 4.15 10.60 -21.42
N SER A 235 4.72 9.40 -21.61
CA SER A 235 4.85 8.75 -22.91
C SER A 235 4.48 7.27 -22.86
N TYR A 236 3.56 6.87 -23.74
CA TYR A 236 3.16 5.47 -23.87
C TYR A 236 4.31 4.59 -24.37
N SER A 237 5.11 5.07 -25.34
CA SER A 237 6.24 4.31 -25.85
C SER A 237 7.33 4.10 -24.79
N ALA A 238 7.58 5.11 -23.95
CA ALA A 238 8.52 5.00 -22.84
C ALA A 238 7.98 4.09 -21.71
N ALA A 239 6.67 4.11 -21.46
CA ALA A 239 6.02 3.28 -20.44
C ALA A 239 6.08 1.78 -20.75
N ILE A 240 5.94 1.38 -22.02
CA ILE A 240 5.98 -0.03 -22.45
C ILE A 240 7.40 -0.50 -22.84
N ASN A 241 8.27 0.43 -23.22
CA ASN A 241 9.68 0.15 -23.53
C ASN A 241 10.53 1.02 -22.60
N PRO A 242 10.67 0.65 -21.32
CA PRO A 242 11.54 1.39 -20.42
C PRO A 242 12.94 1.40 -21.03
N PRO A 243 13.62 2.56 -21.09
CA PRO A 243 15.01 2.58 -21.51
C PRO A 243 15.74 1.57 -20.64
N SER A 244 16.45 0.63 -21.26
CA SER A 244 17.31 -0.29 -20.52
C SER A 244 18.15 0.56 -19.60
N ALA A 245 17.94 0.44 -18.29
CA ALA A 245 18.88 0.96 -17.33
C ALA A 245 20.16 0.18 -17.62
N ASN A 246 21.04 0.74 -18.45
CA ASN A 246 22.43 0.41 -18.38
C ASN A 246 22.76 0.65 -16.91
N LEU A 247 22.91 -0.44 -16.16
CA LEU A 247 23.50 -0.45 -14.84
C LEU A 247 24.94 0.01 -15.04
N THR A 248 25.10 1.29 -15.33
CA THR A 248 26.36 1.96 -15.12
C THR A 248 26.34 2.07 -13.60
N PRO A 249 27.19 1.31 -12.88
CA PRO A 249 27.32 1.53 -11.47
C PRO A 249 27.52 3.03 -11.31
N SER A 250 26.68 3.67 -10.49
CA SER A 250 26.98 5.00 -9.99
C SER A 250 28.46 5.00 -9.67
N PRO A 251 29.27 5.97 -10.15
CA PRO A 251 30.66 6.03 -9.74
C PRO A 251 30.64 5.96 -8.22
N ALA A 252 31.27 4.92 -7.69
CA ALA A 252 31.56 4.88 -6.27
C ALA A 252 32.18 6.24 -5.98
N ILE A 253 31.57 7.01 -5.09
CA ILE A 253 32.31 8.09 -4.48
C ILE A 253 33.48 7.38 -3.82
N ASP A 254 34.67 7.50 -4.43
CA ASP A 254 35.94 7.22 -3.81
C ASP A 254 35.99 8.09 -2.55
N GLN A 255 35.42 7.56 -1.46
CA GLN A 255 35.84 7.99 -0.14
C GLN A 255 37.20 7.35 0.04
N PRO A 256 38.28 8.14 0.17
CA PRO A 256 39.56 7.56 0.51
C PRO A 256 39.41 6.84 1.85
N LEU A 257 39.68 5.53 1.86
CA LEU A 257 40.19 4.87 3.05
C LEU A 257 41.37 5.72 3.55
N ASN A 258 41.45 5.92 4.87
CA ASN A 258 42.54 6.57 5.64
C ASN A 258 42.16 7.93 6.21
N SER A 259 41.35 7.93 7.27
CA SER A 259 41.52 8.87 8.38
C SER A 259 41.92 8.05 9.61
N PRO A 260 43.06 8.32 10.27
CA PRO A 260 43.41 7.64 11.51
C PRO A 260 42.37 7.97 12.58
N VAL A 261 41.71 6.95 13.12
CA VAL A 261 40.91 7.07 14.34
C VAL A 261 41.87 7.38 15.48
N THR A 262 41.86 8.62 15.95
CA THR A 262 42.52 8.99 17.21
C THR A 262 41.66 8.46 18.36
N PRO A 263 42.19 7.65 19.31
CA PRO A 263 41.39 7.22 20.45
C PRO A 263 41.11 8.43 21.35
N LEU A 264 39.84 8.84 21.42
CA LEU A 264 39.40 9.82 22.40
C LEU A 264 39.47 9.13 23.78
N GLY A 265 40.29 9.71 24.67
CA GLY A 265 40.58 9.18 25.99
C GLY A 265 39.32 8.90 26.82
N ALA A 266 39.39 7.82 27.61
CA ALA A 266 38.39 7.44 28.58
C ALA A 266 38.06 8.60 29.54
N PRO A 267 36.77 8.84 29.87
CA PRO A 267 36.42 9.82 30.89
C PRO A 267 36.82 9.30 32.28
N THR A 268 37.59 10.12 32.99
CA THR A 268 37.94 9.95 34.41
C THR A 268 36.68 9.97 35.29
N PRO A 269 36.56 9.13 36.33
CA PRO A 269 35.47 9.22 37.29
C PRO A 269 35.60 10.50 38.13
N ALA A 270 34.61 11.39 38.05
CA ALA A 270 34.51 12.55 38.94
C ALA A 270 34.04 12.11 40.34
N THR A 271 34.79 12.50 41.36
CA THR A 271 34.50 12.34 42.79
C THR A 271 33.22 13.11 43.18
N PRO A 272 32.38 12.61 44.11
CA PRO A 272 31.22 13.36 44.58
C PRO A 272 31.65 14.50 45.51
N ALA A 273 31.33 15.73 45.17
CA ALA A 273 31.42 16.87 46.09
C ALA A 273 30.23 16.84 47.06
N THR A 274 30.55 16.85 48.34
CA THR A 274 29.64 16.85 49.48
C THR A 274 28.79 18.13 49.50
N SER A 275 27.48 17.98 49.52
CA SER A 275 26.53 19.09 49.67
C SER A 275 26.39 19.47 51.15
N THR A 276 27.00 20.59 51.54
CA THR A 276 26.73 21.24 52.84
C THR A 276 25.55 22.20 52.65
N MET A 277 24.41 21.87 53.25
CA MET A 277 23.27 22.79 53.37
C MET A 277 23.67 24.00 54.20
N ALA A 278 23.56 25.20 53.61
CA ALA A 278 23.58 26.45 54.35
C ALA A 278 22.15 26.79 54.81
N ILE A 279 21.96 26.86 56.12
CA ILE A 279 20.74 27.27 56.81
C ILE A 279 20.57 28.80 56.63
N PRO A 280 19.42 29.31 56.15
CA PRO A 280 19.21 30.75 56.10
C PRO A 280 18.91 31.31 57.49
N ALA A 281 19.58 32.41 57.82
CA ALA A 281 19.45 33.12 59.09
C ALA A 281 18.07 33.78 59.27
N ARG A 282 17.56 33.64 60.50
CA ARG A 282 16.33 34.19 61.05
C ARG A 282 16.42 35.72 61.14
N LYS A 283 15.48 36.45 60.55
CA LYS A 283 15.31 37.90 60.78
C LYS A 283 14.88 38.15 62.22
N THR A 284 15.69 38.89 62.96
CA THR A 284 15.37 39.44 64.28
C THR A 284 14.39 40.60 64.11
N VAL A 285 13.21 40.48 64.73
CA VAL A 285 12.32 41.59 65.07
C VAL A 285 12.75 42.07 66.45
N THR A 286 12.83 43.38 66.66
CA THR A 286 13.12 44.00 67.97
C THR A 286 12.17 45.21 68.11
N PRO A 287 11.69 45.51 69.33
CA PRO A 287 10.38 46.13 69.60
C PRO A 287 10.33 47.64 69.38
#